data_AF-A0A7S2L9P9-F1
#
_entry.id   AF-A0A7S2L9P9-F1
#
_cell.length_a   1.000
_cell.length_b   1.000
_cell.length_c   1.000
_cell.angle_alpha   90.00
_cell.angle_beta   90.00
_cell.angle_gamma   90.00
#
_symmetry.space_group_name_H-M   'P 1'
#
loop_
_entity.id
_entity.type
_entity.pdbx_description
1 polymer ?
#
loop_
_entity_poly.entity_id
_entity_poly.type
_entity_poly.pdbx_seq_one_letter_code
_entity_poly.pdbx_strand_id
1 'polypeptide(L)'
;RISLGEGMRWKRGDYADYTSVPTKDVDLGLGPSDEEKDHMNACIAAAKSMAYLLKQESIGYCGVEKESVYGAAIAIPQIARSVGWSTTLLGLTVRSYLFLALNLFMQVFLLAVINEELHIGQAFSGQIHLCDFGANIDKCPDAPNCKGPEGSTYSFKRTYGFDTWNSRRFVRDALIALFPDRAEAIRVAADPGEYGLEDSYCRLMCSFIFMMAVVDDLRNTIGVLTLLTHV
;
A
#
# COMPACT_ATOMS: atom_id res chain seq x y z
N ARG A 1 23.03 23.84 38.78
CA ARG A 1 24.12 22.87 38.58
C ARG A 1 23.53 21.48 38.85
N ILE A 2 22.95 20.86 37.83
CA ILE A 2 22.33 19.54 37.92
C ILE A 2 23.31 18.59 37.24
N SER A 3 23.87 17.67 38.02
CA SER A 3 24.82 16.66 37.53
C SER A 3 24.02 15.61 36.75
N LEU A 4 24.19 15.62 35.43
CA LEU A 4 23.78 14.53 34.55
C LEU A 4 24.72 13.35 34.82
N GLY A 5 24.18 12.31 35.44
CA GLY A 5 24.87 11.06 35.75
C GLY A 5 25.33 10.36 34.48
N GLU A 6 26.54 9.81 34.54
CA GLU A 6 27.24 9.12 33.47
C GLU A 6 26.43 7.93 32.92
N GLY A 7 26.47 7.81 31.59
CA GLY A 7 25.70 6.85 30.82
C GLY A 7 26.01 5.39 31.19
N MET A 8 24.94 4.64 31.46
CA MET A 8 24.95 3.19 31.54
C MET A 8 25.21 2.62 30.14
N ARG A 9 26.48 2.35 29.84
CA ARG A 9 26.91 1.69 28.61
C ARG A 9 26.68 0.18 28.76
N TRP A 10 25.57 -0.32 28.23
CA TRP A 10 25.27 -1.75 28.16
C TRP A 10 26.34 -2.47 27.32
N LYS A 11 27.19 -3.27 27.97
CA LYS A 11 28.11 -4.18 27.28
C LYS A 11 27.31 -5.33 26.69
N ARG A 12 27.26 -5.37 25.37
CA ARG A 12 26.71 -6.45 24.54
C ARG A 12 27.67 -7.65 24.65
N GLY A 13 27.56 -8.46 25.70
CA GLY A 13 28.57 -9.48 26.00
C GLY A 13 28.16 -10.67 26.85
N ASP A 14 27.17 -10.56 27.74
CA ASP A 14 26.78 -11.68 28.64
C ASP A 14 25.26 -11.87 28.65
N TYR A 15 24.73 -12.51 27.61
CA TYR A 15 23.33 -12.98 27.53
C TYR A 15 23.22 -14.50 27.73
N ALA A 16 24.27 -15.14 28.21
CA ALA A 16 24.20 -16.51 28.68
C ALA A 16 23.93 -16.47 30.18
N ASP A 17 22.87 -17.16 30.59
CA ASP A 17 22.71 -17.67 31.96
C ASP A 17 21.91 -16.84 32.98
N TYR A 18 20.79 -16.23 32.56
CA TYR A 18 19.70 -15.88 33.49
C TYR A 18 18.64 -16.99 33.63
N THR A 19 18.88 -18.17 33.03
CA THR A 19 17.93 -19.29 33.04
C THR A 19 18.29 -20.41 33.99
N SER A 20 19.50 -20.42 34.58
CA SER A 20 19.82 -21.37 35.64
C SER A 20 19.35 -20.80 36.97
N VAL A 21 18.20 -21.29 37.44
CA VAL A 21 17.85 -21.16 38.86
C VAL A 21 18.91 -21.99 39.62
N PRO A 22 19.66 -21.41 40.57
CA PRO A 22 20.62 -22.18 41.34
C PRO A 22 19.87 -23.18 42.22
N THR A 23 19.68 -24.40 41.73
CA THR A 23 19.24 -25.54 42.51
C THR A 23 20.43 -26.01 43.35
N LYS A 24 20.68 -25.33 44.46
CA LYS A 24 21.45 -25.93 45.53
C LYS A 24 20.58 -27.01 46.15
N ASP A 25 20.65 -28.19 45.56
CA ASP A 25 19.98 -29.38 46.07
C ASP A 25 20.60 -29.74 47.42
N VAL A 26 19.86 -29.46 48.48
CA VAL A 26 20.10 -30.11 49.77
C VAL A 26 19.55 -31.52 49.60
N ASP A 27 20.47 -32.45 49.33
CA ASP A 27 20.17 -33.86 49.03
C ASP A 27 19.66 -34.57 50.31
N LEU A 28 18.37 -34.41 50.59
CA LEU A 28 17.67 -34.95 51.76
C LEU A 28 17.16 -36.39 51.54
N GLY A 29 17.50 -37.03 50.41
CA GLY A 29 17.15 -38.44 50.13
C GLY A 29 15.66 -38.72 49.93
N LEU A 30 14.78 -37.72 50.07
CA LEU A 30 13.39 -37.76 49.65
C LEU A 30 13.28 -37.00 48.32
N GLY A 31 13.19 -37.74 47.22
CA GLY A 31 12.89 -37.15 45.93
C GLY A 31 11.52 -36.43 45.99
N PRO A 32 11.40 -35.24 45.36
CA PRO A 32 10.14 -34.51 45.36
C PRO A 32 9.03 -35.38 44.78
N SER A 33 7.84 -35.27 45.35
CA SER A 33 6.66 -35.95 44.84
C SER A 33 6.38 -35.49 43.40
N ASP A 34 5.72 -36.31 42.59
CA ASP A 34 5.42 -35.92 41.20
C ASP A 34 4.53 -34.65 41.15
N GLU A 35 3.70 -34.44 42.16
CA GLU A 35 2.89 -33.23 42.33
C GLU A 35 3.74 -31.98 42.59
N GLU A 36 4.82 -32.10 43.37
CA GLU A 36 5.79 -31.01 43.58
C GLU A 36 6.57 -30.67 42.32
N LYS A 37 6.92 -31.68 41.49
CA LYS A 37 7.58 -31.46 40.20
C LYS A 37 6.66 -30.72 39.23
N ASP A 38 5.38 -31.08 39.18
CA ASP A 38 4.39 -30.41 38.33
C ASP A 38 4.18 -28.96 38.75
N HIS A 39 4.07 -28.71 40.06
CA HIS A 39 3.96 -27.35 40.60
C HIS A 39 5.23 -26.52 40.30
N MET A 40 6.42 -27.11 40.42
CA MET A 40 7.68 -26.45 40.08
C MET A 40 7.79 -26.14 38.58
N ASN A 41 7.37 -27.05 37.71
CA ASN A 41 7.34 -26.84 36.26
C ASN A 41 6.37 -25.71 35.87
N ALA A 42 5.20 -25.65 36.52
CA ALA A 42 4.23 -24.57 36.32
C ALA A 42 4.80 -23.21 36.75
N CYS A 43 5.47 -23.13 37.90
CA CYS A 43 6.14 -21.92 38.37
C CYS A 43 7.26 -21.46 37.42
N ILE A 44 8.06 -22.40 36.89
CA ILE A 44 9.13 -22.09 35.93
C ILE A 44 8.54 -21.59 34.60
N ALA A 45 7.45 -22.20 34.13
CA ALA A 45 6.75 -21.75 32.92
C ALA A 45 6.21 -20.32 33.12
N ALA A 46 5.56 -20.04 34.26
CA ALA A 46 5.05 -18.71 34.59
C ALA A 46 6.16 -17.66 34.70
N ALA A 47 7.28 -17.99 35.36
CA ALA A 47 8.44 -17.10 35.47
C ALA A 47 9.06 -16.78 34.11
N LYS A 48 9.17 -17.78 33.21
CA LYS A 48 9.62 -17.58 31.83
C LYS A 48 8.66 -16.67 31.07
N SER A 49 7.35 -16.91 31.16
CA SER A 49 6.34 -16.05 30.53
C SER A 49 6.42 -14.61 31.03
N MET A 50 6.61 -14.40 32.33
CA MET A 50 6.72 -13.06 32.91
C MET A 50 8.01 -12.35 32.47
N ALA A 51 9.14 -13.06 32.37
CA ALA A 51 10.38 -12.50 31.83
C ALA A 51 10.22 -12.07 30.36
N TYR A 52 9.50 -12.85 29.54
CA TYR A 52 9.18 -12.47 28.17
C TYR A 52 8.28 -11.22 28.10
N LEU A 53 7.26 -11.13 28.96
CA LEU A 53 6.38 -9.96 29.02
C LEU A 53 7.11 -8.68 29.46
N LEU A 54 7.97 -8.77 30.48
CA LEU A 54 8.80 -7.65 30.93
C LEU A 54 9.79 -7.20 29.85
N LYS A 55 10.37 -8.14 29.12
CA LYS A 55 11.25 -7.83 27.99
C LYS A 55 10.47 -7.16 26.85
N GLN A 56 9.23 -7.57 26.62
CA GLN A 56 8.33 -6.95 25.64
C GLN A 56 7.93 -5.52 26.04
N GLU A 57 7.75 -5.27 27.34
CA GLU A 57 7.50 -3.93 27.89
C GLU A 57 8.73 -3.03 27.75
N SER A 58 9.94 -3.54 28.03
CA SER A 58 11.17 -2.73 28.01
C SER A 58 11.73 -2.46 26.62
N ILE A 59 11.60 -3.40 25.68
CA ILE A 59 12.17 -3.29 24.31
C ILE A 59 11.14 -2.71 23.32
N GLY A 60 9.87 -2.65 23.72
CA GLY A 60 8.75 -2.28 22.85
C GLY A 60 8.22 -3.48 22.08
N TYR A 61 6.94 -3.40 21.69
CA TYR A 61 6.29 -4.43 20.88
C TYR A 61 6.48 -4.12 19.40
N CYS A 62 6.93 -5.10 18.62
CA CYS A 62 6.79 -5.01 17.18
C CYS A 62 5.38 -5.52 16.82
N GLY A 63 4.45 -4.59 16.68
CA GLY A 63 3.08 -4.90 16.29
C GLY A 63 3.04 -5.29 14.83
N VAL A 64 2.88 -6.59 14.56
CA VAL A 64 2.50 -7.03 13.22
C VAL A 64 1.01 -6.74 13.04
N GLU A 65 0.66 -6.10 11.94
CA GLU A 65 -0.73 -5.81 11.59
C GLU A 65 -1.51 -7.13 11.46
N LYS A 66 -2.54 -7.29 12.31
CA LYS A 66 -3.29 -8.54 12.45
C LYS A 66 -4.33 -8.73 11.34
N GLU A 67 -4.74 -7.63 10.72
CA GLU A 67 -5.81 -7.60 9.71
C GLU A 67 -5.27 -7.62 8.28
N SER A 68 -3.95 -7.52 8.08
CA SER A 68 -3.34 -7.58 6.75
C SER A 68 -2.79 -8.96 6.41
N VAL A 69 -2.96 -9.34 5.15
CA VAL A 69 -2.46 -10.60 4.58
C VAL A 69 -0.93 -10.66 4.65
N TYR A 70 -0.26 -9.51 4.52
CA TYR A 70 1.19 -9.37 4.64
C TYR A 70 1.68 -9.69 6.05
N GLY A 71 1.01 -9.15 7.07
CA GLY A 71 1.34 -9.41 8.47
C GLY A 71 1.22 -10.89 8.83
N ALA A 72 0.10 -11.51 8.43
CA ALA A 72 -0.11 -12.95 8.62
C ALA A 72 0.96 -13.80 7.91
N ALA A 73 1.35 -13.43 6.68
CA ALA A 73 2.33 -14.16 5.89
C ALA A 73 3.76 -14.07 6.44
N ILE A 74 4.05 -13.09 7.29
CA ILE A 74 5.33 -12.96 8.00
C ILE A 74 5.26 -13.61 9.38
N ALA A 75 4.21 -13.35 10.16
CA ALA A 75 4.12 -13.80 11.55
C ALA A 75 3.90 -15.31 11.70
N ILE A 76 2.99 -15.90 10.90
CA ILE A 76 2.60 -17.31 11.05
C ILE A 76 3.79 -18.27 10.78
N PRO A 77 4.61 -18.10 9.73
CA PRO A 77 5.78 -18.96 9.53
C PRO A 77 6.80 -18.86 10.67
N GLN A 78 7.00 -17.66 11.25
CA GLN A 78 7.93 -17.46 12.36
C GLN A 78 7.44 -18.18 13.63
N ILE A 79 6.14 -18.09 13.91
CA ILE A 79 5.49 -18.83 15.00
C ILE A 79 5.62 -20.34 14.73
N ALA A 80 5.30 -20.80 13.52
CA ALA A 80 5.41 -22.20 13.13
C ALA A 80 6.83 -22.75 13.29
N ARG A 81 7.85 -21.96 12.93
CA ARG A 81 9.26 -22.30 13.13
C ARG A 81 9.61 -22.44 14.61
N SER A 82 9.12 -21.54 15.46
CA SER A 82 9.42 -21.56 16.90
C SER A 82 8.85 -22.78 17.64
N VAL A 83 7.79 -23.40 17.08
CA VAL A 83 7.12 -24.58 17.65
C VAL A 83 7.35 -25.86 16.85
N GLY A 84 8.37 -25.88 15.98
CA GLY A 84 8.77 -27.09 15.27
C GLY A 84 7.81 -27.56 14.16
N TRP A 85 7.08 -26.64 13.53
CA TRP A 85 6.21 -26.93 12.37
C TRP A 85 5.06 -27.92 12.64
N SER A 86 4.28 -27.69 13.70
CA SER A 86 3.04 -28.46 13.88
C SER A 86 2.16 -28.43 12.62
N THR A 87 1.50 -29.55 12.30
CA THR A 87 0.75 -29.73 11.04
C THR A 87 -0.35 -28.68 10.85
N THR A 88 -0.98 -28.22 11.94
CA THR A 88 -1.98 -27.16 11.94
C THR A 88 -1.39 -25.80 11.54
N LEU A 89 -0.24 -25.43 12.12
CA LEU A 89 0.45 -24.17 11.79
C LEU A 89 1.09 -24.20 10.40
N LEU A 90 1.52 -25.37 9.93
CA LEU A 90 1.95 -25.55 8.54
C LEU A 90 0.79 -25.25 7.57
N GLY A 91 -0.40 -25.79 7.84
CA GLY A 91 -1.60 -25.50 7.04
C GLY A 91 -1.97 -24.01 7.02
N LEU A 92 -1.88 -23.32 8.17
CA LEU A 92 -2.10 -21.88 8.27
C LEU A 92 -1.04 -21.06 7.51
N THR A 93 0.22 -21.50 7.56
CA THR A 93 1.33 -20.88 6.82
C THR A 93 1.08 -20.95 5.31
N VAL A 94 0.75 -22.14 4.79
CA VAL A 94 0.45 -22.33 3.37
C VAL A 94 -0.75 -21.47 2.93
N ARG A 95 -1.83 -21.45 3.72
CA ARG A 95 -3.00 -20.61 3.46
C ARG A 95 -2.63 -19.13 3.39
N SER A 96 -1.79 -18.66 4.31
CA SER A 96 -1.35 -17.26 4.34
C SER A 96 -0.53 -16.89 3.10
N TYR A 97 0.37 -17.76 2.65
CA TYR A 97 1.12 -17.53 1.41
C TYR A 97 0.26 -17.57 0.16
N LEU A 98 -0.76 -18.44 0.13
CA LEU A 98 -1.72 -18.47 -0.98
C LEU A 98 -2.49 -17.14 -1.10
N PHE A 99 -2.96 -16.59 0.03
CA PHE A 99 -3.61 -15.28 0.02
C PHE A 99 -2.66 -14.15 -0.36
N LEU A 100 -1.40 -14.19 0.10
CA LEU A 100 -0.39 -13.22 -0.31
C LEU A 100 -0.16 -13.27 -1.83
N ALA A 101 -0.02 -14.47 -2.41
CA ALA A 101 0.18 -14.64 -3.83
C ALA A 101 -1.01 -14.12 -4.66
N LEU A 102 -2.26 -14.39 -4.22
CA LEU A 102 -3.46 -13.85 -4.86
C LEU A 102 -3.54 -12.33 -4.78
N ASN A 103 -3.15 -11.75 -3.64
CA ASN A 103 -3.13 -10.30 -3.46
C ASN A 103 -2.10 -9.64 -4.39
N LEU A 104 -0.87 -10.16 -4.43
CA LEU A 104 0.18 -9.70 -5.34
C LEU A 104 -0.24 -9.84 -6.81
N PHE A 105 -0.87 -10.96 -7.18
CA PHE A 105 -1.41 -11.14 -8.52
C PHE A 105 -2.44 -10.07 -8.88
N MET A 106 -3.38 -9.77 -7.98
CA MET A 106 -4.39 -8.73 -8.18
C MET A 106 -3.76 -7.35 -8.34
N GLN A 107 -2.77 -7.01 -7.51
CA GLN A 107 -2.05 -5.74 -7.60
C GLN A 107 -1.30 -5.60 -8.93
N VAL A 108 -0.59 -6.64 -9.36
CA VAL A 108 0.09 -6.67 -10.67
C VAL A 108 -0.91 -6.58 -11.81
N PHE A 109 -2.05 -7.28 -11.72
CA PHE A 109 -3.11 -7.21 -12.72
C PHE A 109 -3.69 -5.79 -12.84
N LEU A 110 -4.00 -5.13 -11.73
CA LEU A 110 -4.47 -3.74 -11.73
C LEU A 110 -3.44 -2.79 -12.32
N LEU A 111 -2.16 -2.95 -11.97
CA LEU A 111 -1.07 -2.19 -12.57
C LEU A 111 -0.95 -2.42 -14.08
N ALA A 112 -1.14 -3.65 -14.55
CA ALA A 112 -1.14 -3.98 -15.96
C ALA A 112 -2.29 -3.30 -16.70
N VAL A 113 -3.51 -3.32 -16.14
CA VAL A 113 -4.68 -2.63 -16.70
C VAL A 113 -4.45 -1.12 -16.75
N ILE A 114 -3.92 -0.51 -15.68
CA ILE A 114 -3.58 0.93 -15.68
C ILE A 114 -2.55 1.23 -16.78
N ASN A 115 -1.53 0.39 -16.94
CA ASN A 115 -0.51 0.57 -17.97
C ASN A 115 -1.08 0.44 -19.39
N GLU A 116 -2.04 -0.47 -19.60
CA GLU A 116 -2.72 -0.62 -20.87
C GLU A 116 -3.61 0.60 -21.18
N GLU A 117 -4.37 1.09 -20.20
CA GLU A 117 -5.16 2.33 -20.31
C GLU A 117 -4.28 3.56 -20.58
N LEU A 118 -3.10 3.65 -19.95
CA LEU A 118 -2.13 4.71 -20.24
C LEU A 118 -1.63 4.63 -21.70
N HIS A 119 -1.43 3.42 -22.23
CA HIS A 119 -0.94 3.22 -23.59
C HIS A 119 -2.02 3.47 -24.65
N ILE A 120 -3.23 2.95 -24.45
CA ILE A 120 -4.38 3.16 -25.32
C ILE A 120 -4.83 4.63 -25.24
N GLY A 121 -4.82 5.21 -24.04
CA GLY A 121 -5.17 6.61 -23.79
C GLY A 121 -4.33 7.57 -24.62
N GLN A 122 -3.02 7.33 -24.76
CA GLN A 122 -2.14 8.15 -25.60
C GLN A 122 -2.52 8.13 -27.09
N ALA A 123 -3.11 7.03 -27.59
CA ALA A 123 -3.49 6.90 -28.99
C ALA A 123 -4.85 7.55 -29.30
N PHE A 124 -5.77 7.58 -28.34
CA PHE A 124 -7.15 8.06 -28.54
C PHE A 124 -7.48 9.41 -27.90
N SER A 125 -6.58 9.96 -27.08
CA SER A 125 -6.69 11.30 -26.52
C SER A 125 -5.28 11.87 -26.36
N GLY A 126 -5.01 13.05 -26.95
CA GLY A 126 -3.72 13.73 -26.84
C GLY A 126 -3.14 13.70 -25.42
N GLN A 127 -1.80 13.63 -25.35
CA GLN A 127 -0.95 13.51 -24.14
C GLN A 127 -1.68 13.64 -22.80
N ILE A 128 -1.44 12.72 -21.88
CA ILE A 128 -1.90 12.77 -20.48
C ILE A 128 -1.16 13.88 -19.70
N HIS A 129 -1.13 15.12 -20.21
CA HIS A 129 -0.77 16.31 -19.48
C HIS A 129 -1.96 16.73 -18.63
N LEU A 130 -2.34 15.88 -17.66
CA LEU A 130 -3.46 16.12 -16.74
C LEU A 130 -3.34 17.45 -15.95
N CYS A 131 -2.18 18.09 -15.98
CA CYS A 131 -1.90 19.25 -15.13
C CYS A 131 -1.89 20.61 -15.86
N ASP A 132 -1.93 20.69 -17.20
CA ASP A 132 -1.70 22.00 -17.85
C ASP A 132 -2.53 22.30 -19.11
N PHE A 133 -3.45 21.41 -19.51
CA PHE A 133 -4.40 21.79 -20.56
C PHE A 133 -5.28 22.93 -20.08
N GLY A 134 -5.43 23.96 -20.90
CA GLY A 134 -6.32 25.09 -20.64
C GLY A 134 -6.07 25.86 -19.34
N ALA A 135 -4.98 25.62 -18.63
CA ALA A 135 -4.55 26.43 -17.48
C ALA A 135 -4.36 27.90 -17.88
N ASN A 136 -4.03 28.14 -19.16
CA ASN A 136 -3.89 29.47 -19.76
C ASN A 136 -4.95 29.71 -20.84
N ILE A 137 -6.19 29.23 -20.67
CA ILE A 137 -7.26 29.41 -21.68
C ILE A 137 -7.51 30.88 -22.05
N ASP A 138 -7.27 31.80 -21.11
CA ASP A 138 -7.33 33.26 -21.33
C ASP A 138 -6.30 33.78 -22.33
N LYS A 139 -5.19 33.05 -22.52
CA LYS A 139 -4.05 33.44 -23.37
C LYS A 139 -3.95 32.59 -24.65
N CYS A 140 -4.92 31.72 -24.92
CA CYS A 140 -4.98 30.99 -26.18
C CYS A 140 -5.42 31.92 -27.32
N PRO A 141 -4.85 31.82 -28.54
CA PRO A 141 -4.07 30.69 -29.07
C PRO A 141 -2.55 30.72 -28.82
N ASP A 142 -2.00 31.82 -28.31
CA ASP A 142 -0.55 32.06 -28.31
C ASP A 142 0.22 31.37 -27.16
N ALA A 143 -0.48 30.89 -26.14
CA ALA A 143 0.11 30.16 -25.01
C ALA A 143 0.42 28.68 -25.34
N PRO A 144 1.38 28.06 -24.63
CA PRO A 144 1.59 26.61 -24.72
C PRO A 144 0.34 25.84 -24.25
N ASN A 145 0.16 24.61 -24.73
CA ASN A 145 -0.94 23.70 -24.34
C ASN A 145 -2.36 24.20 -24.67
N CYS A 146 -2.48 25.09 -25.67
CA CYS A 146 -3.76 25.63 -26.14
C CYS A 146 -4.53 24.75 -27.12
N LYS A 147 -3.95 23.62 -27.58
CA LYS A 147 -4.64 22.65 -28.43
C LYS A 147 -5.19 21.50 -27.61
N GLY A 148 -6.47 21.20 -27.79
CA GLY A 148 -7.11 20.04 -27.18
C GLY A 148 -6.76 18.72 -27.89
N PRO A 149 -7.25 17.59 -27.39
CA PRO A 149 -6.98 16.26 -27.95
C PRO A 149 -7.47 16.09 -29.39
N GLU A 150 -8.52 16.84 -29.80
CA GLU A 150 -9.00 16.89 -31.19
C GLU A 150 -8.16 17.84 -32.08
N GLY A 151 -7.15 18.51 -31.51
CA GLY A 151 -6.24 19.41 -32.20
C GLY A 151 -6.77 20.83 -32.39
N SER A 152 -7.98 21.14 -31.91
CA SER A 152 -8.58 22.47 -31.99
C SER A 152 -8.15 23.35 -30.81
N THR A 153 -8.20 24.67 -30.98
CA THR A 153 -7.77 25.61 -29.94
C THR A 153 -8.84 25.73 -28.86
N TYR A 154 -8.44 25.61 -27.58
CA TYR A 154 -9.32 25.86 -26.44
C TYR A 154 -9.86 27.29 -26.44
N SER A 155 -11.16 27.43 -26.18
CA SER A 155 -11.84 28.71 -25.97
C SER A 155 -13.02 28.49 -25.04
N PHE A 156 -13.31 29.44 -24.14
CA PHE A 156 -14.46 29.35 -23.22
C PHE A 156 -15.81 29.09 -23.90
N LYS A 157 -15.98 29.55 -25.15
CA LYS A 157 -17.21 29.33 -25.92
C LYS A 157 -17.30 27.94 -26.54
N ARG A 158 -16.19 27.18 -26.53
CA ARG A 158 -16.02 25.90 -27.21
C ARG A 158 -15.80 24.73 -26.25
N THR A 159 -15.80 24.97 -24.94
CA THR A 159 -15.72 23.93 -23.92
C THR A 159 -17.12 23.45 -23.56
N TYR A 160 -17.35 22.15 -23.67
CA TYR A 160 -18.64 21.52 -23.37
C TYR A 160 -18.48 20.37 -22.38
N GLY A 161 -19.51 20.11 -21.57
CA GLY A 161 -19.55 18.90 -20.73
C GLY A 161 -19.53 17.62 -21.56
N PHE A 162 -19.12 16.50 -20.94
CA PHE A 162 -18.87 15.22 -21.62
C PHE A 162 -20.05 14.80 -22.52
N ASP A 163 -21.27 14.83 -21.99
CA ASP A 163 -22.46 14.36 -22.72
C ASP A 163 -22.76 15.21 -23.96
N THR A 164 -22.55 16.52 -23.86
CA THR A 164 -22.76 17.45 -25.00
C THR A 164 -21.67 17.26 -26.04
N TRP A 165 -20.41 17.19 -25.60
CA TRP A 165 -19.27 16.95 -26.50
C TRP A 165 -19.39 15.60 -27.22
N ASN A 166 -19.71 14.53 -26.48
CA ASN A 166 -19.85 13.18 -27.01
C ASN A 166 -20.99 13.09 -28.03
N SER A 167 -22.14 13.70 -27.73
CA SER A 167 -23.27 13.74 -28.67
C SER A 167 -22.91 14.47 -29.96
N ARG A 168 -22.21 15.61 -29.87
CA ARG A 168 -21.76 16.38 -31.05
C ARG A 168 -20.73 15.63 -31.88
N ARG A 169 -19.76 15.00 -31.21
CA ARG A 169 -18.75 14.15 -31.84
C ARG A 169 -19.40 12.99 -32.59
N PHE A 170 -20.32 12.29 -31.93
CA PHE A 170 -21.08 11.19 -32.54
C PHE A 170 -21.82 11.64 -33.81
N VAL A 171 -22.53 12.78 -33.76
CA VAL A 171 -23.25 13.32 -34.93
C VAL A 171 -22.29 13.67 -36.07
N ARG A 172 -21.17 14.35 -35.77
CA ARG A 172 -20.14 14.67 -36.77
C ARG A 172 -19.60 13.41 -37.42
N ASP A 173 -19.20 12.43 -36.62
CA ASP A 173 -18.55 11.21 -37.10
C ASP A 173 -19.55 10.36 -37.92
N ALA A 174 -20.83 10.32 -37.52
CA ALA A 174 -21.90 9.70 -38.29
C ALA A 174 -22.13 10.40 -39.65
N LEU A 175 -22.11 11.73 -39.68
CA LEU A 175 -22.24 12.49 -40.94
C LEU A 175 -21.06 12.28 -41.87
N ILE A 176 -19.83 12.22 -41.34
CA ILE A 176 -18.62 11.91 -42.12
C ILE A 176 -18.72 10.50 -42.71
N ALA A 177 -19.21 9.52 -41.93
CA ALA A 177 -19.39 8.16 -42.41
C ALA A 177 -20.46 8.05 -43.52
N LEU A 178 -21.51 8.87 -43.46
CA LEU A 178 -22.57 8.91 -44.49
C LEU A 178 -22.15 9.66 -45.76
N PHE A 179 -21.34 10.71 -45.64
CA PHE A 179 -20.95 11.60 -46.76
C PHE A 179 -19.42 11.81 -46.79
N PRO A 180 -18.63 10.79 -47.16
CA PRO A 180 -17.17 10.86 -47.13
C PRO A 180 -16.59 11.91 -48.09
N ASP A 181 -17.28 12.21 -49.19
CA ASP A 181 -16.94 13.26 -50.15
C ASP A 181 -17.03 14.67 -49.56
N ARG A 182 -17.78 14.85 -48.47
CA ARG A 182 -17.95 16.13 -47.76
C ARG A 182 -17.32 16.14 -46.39
N ALA A 183 -16.46 15.17 -46.07
CA ALA A 183 -15.87 15.01 -44.75
C ALA A 183 -15.24 16.31 -44.21
N GLU A 184 -14.46 17.02 -45.03
CA GLU A 184 -13.82 18.27 -44.61
C GLU A 184 -14.83 19.41 -44.36
N ALA A 185 -15.86 19.54 -45.20
CA ALA A 185 -16.91 20.52 -44.99
C ALA A 185 -17.70 20.24 -43.70
N ILE A 186 -17.93 18.95 -43.40
CA ILE A 186 -18.62 18.51 -42.18
C ILE A 186 -17.73 18.75 -40.94
N ARG A 187 -16.43 18.45 -41.00
CA ARG A 187 -15.50 18.71 -39.89
C ARG A 187 -15.49 20.18 -39.49
N VAL A 188 -15.57 21.09 -40.46
CA VAL A 188 -15.62 22.55 -40.22
C VAL A 188 -16.99 22.99 -39.72
N ALA A 189 -18.09 22.47 -40.28
CA ALA A 189 -19.44 22.90 -39.96
C ALA A 189 -19.99 22.29 -38.64
N ALA A 190 -19.61 21.06 -38.34
CA ALA A 190 -20.04 20.28 -37.18
C ALA A 190 -18.88 20.08 -36.20
N ASP A 191 -18.21 21.17 -35.84
CA ASP A 191 -17.16 21.19 -34.84
C ASP A 191 -17.74 20.87 -33.44
N PRO A 192 -17.36 19.74 -32.81
CA PRO A 192 -17.89 19.38 -31.50
C PRO A 192 -17.39 20.30 -30.38
N GLY A 193 -16.39 21.14 -30.66
CA GLY A 193 -15.63 21.85 -29.65
C GLY A 193 -14.67 20.91 -28.92
N GLU A 194 -14.14 21.40 -27.80
CA GLU A 194 -13.26 20.60 -26.95
C GLU A 194 -14.03 20.11 -25.72
N TYR A 195 -13.66 18.90 -25.28
CA TYR A 195 -14.15 18.37 -24.02
C TYR A 195 -13.70 19.30 -22.88
N GLY A 196 -14.67 19.75 -22.09
CA GLY A 196 -14.48 20.73 -21.03
C GLY A 196 -13.47 20.25 -20.01
N LEU A 197 -12.53 21.14 -19.69
CA LEU A 197 -11.59 20.98 -18.59
C LEU A 197 -12.34 20.58 -17.34
N GLU A 198 -11.98 19.43 -16.77
CA GLU A 198 -12.48 19.05 -15.45
C GLU A 198 -12.18 20.15 -14.44
N ASP A 199 -13.12 20.32 -13.52
CA ASP A 199 -12.99 21.24 -12.41
C ASP A 199 -11.68 20.96 -11.64
N SER A 200 -10.87 22.01 -11.45
CA SER A 200 -9.58 21.89 -10.77
C SER A 200 -9.73 21.40 -9.33
N TYR A 201 -10.85 21.71 -8.69
CA TYR A 201 -11.15 21.20 -7.35
C TYR A 201 -11.46 19.70 -7.35
N CYS A 202 -12.19 19.19 -8.35
CA CYS A 202 -12.42 17.76 -8.51
C CYS A 202 -11.10 17.00 -8.64
N ARG A 203 -10.17 17.48 -9.47
CA ARG A 203 -8.84 16.87 -9.62
C ARG A 203 -8.04 16.90 -8.32
N LEU A 204 -7.97 18.05 -7.66
CA LEU A 204 -7.27 18.20 -6.39
C LEU A 204 -7.86 17.24 -5.33
N MET A 205 -9.18 17.13 -5.27
CA MET A 205 -9.87 16.24 -4.35
C MET A 205 -9.59 14.76 -4.66
N CYS A 206 -9.67 14.35 -5.92
CA CYS A 206 -9.35 12.98 -6.34
C CYS A 206 -7.89 12.61 -6.03
N SER A 207 -6.93 13.50 -6.34
CA SER A 207 -5.52 13.31 -5.97
C SER A 207 -5.33 13.24 -4.46
N PHE A 208 -6.04 14.06 -3.69
CA PHE A 208 -5.97 14.03 -2.23
C PHE A 208 -6.49 12.72 -1.64
N ILE A 209 -7.66 12.24 -2.08
CA ILE A 209 -8.24 10.96 -1.64
C ILE A 209 -7.30 9.80 -1.99
N PHE A 210 -6.75 9.80 -3.21
CA PHE A 210 -5.77 8.81 -3.63
C PHE A 210 -4.52 8.83 -2.74
N MET A 211 -3.96 10.01 -2.47
CA MET A 211 -2.79 10.14 -1.59
C MET A 211 -3.08 9.66 -0.16
N MET A 212 -4.28 9.92 0.38
CA MET A 212 -4.64 9.39 1.71
C MET A 212 -4.67 7.86 1.72
N ALA A 213 -5.24 7.23 0.70
CA ALA A 213 -5.26 5.77 0.58
C ALA A 213 -3.84 5.18 0.48
N VAL A 214 -2.97 5.81 -0.32
CA VAL A 214 -1.58 5.35 -0.53
C VAL A 214 -0.69 5.55 0.70
N VAL A 215 -0.96 6.55 1.54
CA VAL A 215 -0.14 6.81 2.75
C VAL A 215 -0.24 5.67 3.76
N ASP A 216 -1.42 5.07 3.93
CA ASP A 216 -1.59 3.95 4.84
C ASP A 216 -0.85 2.71 4.32
N ASP A 217 -0.93 2.43 3.02
CA ASP A 217 -0.15 1.37 2.36
C ASP A 217 1.36 1.60 2.48
N LEU A 218 1.81 2.85 2.32
CA LEU A 218 3.22 3.23 2.47
C LEU A 218 3.72 3.00 3.90
N ARG A 219 2.94 3.41 4.91
CA ARG A 219 3.28 3.18 6.32
C ARG A 219 3.38 1.68 6.64
N ASN A 220 2.43 0.90 6.15
CA ASN A 220 2.45 -0.56 6.31
C ASN A 220 3.66 -1.19 5.62
N THR A 221 4.00 -0.74 4.41
CA THR A 221 5.19 -1.19 3.69
C THR A 221 6.48 -0.85 4.43
N ILE A 222 6.59 0.35 5.00
CA ILE A 222 7.73 0.76 5.84
C ILE A 222 7.83 -0.10 7.10
N GLY A 223 6.69 -0.40 7.75
CA GLY A 223 6.63 -1.30 8.90
C GLY A 223 7.16 -2.69 8.58
N VAL A 224 6.75 -3.25 7.44
CA VAL A 224 7.24 -4.55 6.94
C VAL A 224 8.74 -4.50 6.61
N LEU A 225 9.22 -3.47 5.93
CA LEU A 225 10.64 -3.30 5.62
C LEU A 225 11.51 -3.20 6.89
N THR A 226 11.04 -2.45 7.89
CA THR A 226 11.74 -2.29 9.18
C THR A 226 11.79 -3.60 9.96
N LEU A 227 10.72 -4.40 9.89
CA LEU A 227 10.69 -5.75 10.45
C LEU A 227 11.73 -6.66 9.78
N LEU A 228 11.83 -6.59 8.45
CA LEU A 228 12.69 -7.47 7.67
C LEU A 228 14.19 -7.14 7.87
N THR A 229 14.54 -5.89 8.15
CA THR A 229 15.94 -5.49 8.43
C THR A 229 16.39 -5.73 9.87
N HIS A 230 15.45 -5.87 10.81
CA HIS A 230 15.75 -6.15 12.22
C HIS A 230 15.82 -7.64 12.58
N VAL A 231 15.31 -8.53 11.71
CA VAL A 231 15.44 -9.99 11.78
C VAL A 231 16.77 -10.42 11.17
#